data_AF-A0A453IP58-F1
#
_entry.id   AF-A0A453IP58-F1
#
_cell.length_a   1.000
_cell.length_b   1.000
_cell.length_c   1.000
_cell.angle_alpha   90.00
_cell.angle_beta   90.00
_cell.angle_gamma   90.00
#
_symmetry.space_group_name_H-M   'P 1'
#
loop_
_entity.id
_entity.type
_entity.pdbx_description
1 polymer ?
#
loop_
_entity_poly.entity_id
_entity_poly.type
_entity_poly.pdbx_seq_one_letter_code
_entity_poly.pdbx_strand_id
1 'polypeptide(L)'
;NGMCISMHALVGGGIDLVYGGGSIGLMGLVSQAVYHGGRHVIGVIPKTLMTPEIVGEMVGEVRPVADMHQWKAEMARLSDAFIALPGGYGTLEELLEVITWAQLGIHHKPVGLLNVEGYYDSLLTFIDQAVEEGFINPAARRIIVSAPTAHKLMEKLEKYVPYYDMVATGLDWETDRLEF
;
A
#
# COMPACT_ATOMS: atom_id res chain seq x y z
N ASN A 1 4.92 9.57 -10.00
CA ASN A 1 4.84 10.38 -8.77
C ASN A 1 3.60 9.94 -8.03
N GLY A 2 3.79 9.20 -6.93
CA GLY A 2 2.75 8.44 -6.24
C GLY A 2 2.73 6.99 -6.67
N MET A 3 3.31 6.08 -5.88
CA MET A 3 2.46 5.06 -5.28
C MET A 3 3.05 4.17 -4.17
N CYS A 4 2.20 3.83 -3.20
CA CYS A 4 2.21 2.62 -2.38
C CYS A 4 1.71 1.43 -3.22
N ILE A 5 2.61 0.51 -3.59
CA ILE A 5 2.27 -0.73 -4.28
C ILE A 5 1.45 -1.59 -3.34
N SER A 6 0.20 -1.86 -3.68
CA SER A 6 -0.64 -2.71 -2.87
C SER A 6 -0.53 -4.15 -3.38
N MET A 7 0.02 -5.05 -2.58
CA MET A 7 0.27 -6.44 -2.99
C MET A 7 -0.79 -7.35 -2.39
N HIS A 8 -1.38 -8.19 -3.24
CA HIS A 8 -2.18 -9.34 -2.85
C HIS A 8 -1.25 -10.54 -2.75
N ALA A 9 -0.78 -10.86 -1.55
CA ALA A 9 0.06 -12.03 -1.32
C ALA A 9 -0.80 -13.18 -0.79
N LEU A 10 -1.21 -14.08 -1.69
CA LEU A 10 -1.69 -15.39 -1.29
C LEU A 10 -0.47 -16.21 -0.81
N VAL A 11 -0.41 -16.47 0.50
CA VAL A 11 0.59 -17.35 1.12
C VAL A 11 0.66 -18.66 0.33
N GLY A 12 1.79 -18.90 -0.34
CA GLY A 12 2.11 -20.17 -0.99
C GLY A 12 2.05 -20.23 -2.53
N GLY A 13 1.70 -19.16 -3.26
CA GLY A 13 1.55 -19.29 -4.71
C GLY A 13 1.41 -17.99 -5.50
N GLY A 14 2.48 -17.20 -5.58
CA GLY A 14 2.59 -16.00 -6.42
C GLY A 14 1.76 -14.80 -5.92
N ILE A 15 2.23 -13.59 -6.20
CA ILE A 15 1.65 -12.33 -5.71
C ILE A 15 0.95 -11.64 -6.87
N ASP A 16 -0.32 -11.28 -6.67
CA ASP A 16 -1.05 -10.42 -7.60
C ASP A 16 -0.89 -8.96 -7.18
N LEU A 17 -0.99 -8.05 -8.16
CA LEU A 17 -0.70 -6.64 -7.97
C LEU A 17 -1.96 -5.79 -8.06
N VAL A 18 -2.17 -4.93 -7.06
CA VAL A 18 -3.11 -3.82 -7.11
C VAL A 18 -2.36 -2.51 -7.02
N TYR A 19 -2.66 -1.62 -7.96
CA TYR A 19 -1.82 -0.47 -8.23
C TYR A 19 -2.65 0.64 -8.90
N GLY A 20 -2.05 1.80 -9.13
CA GLY A 20 -2.70 3.08 -9.40
C GLY A 20 -2.91 3.37 -10.88
N GLY A 21 -2.67 2.37 -11.73
CA GLY A 21 -2.99 2.44 -13.16
C GLY A 21 -2.04 3.29 -14.02
N GLY A 22 -0.95 3.83 -13.47
CA GLY A 22 0.07 4.55 -14.25
C GLY A 22 1.01 3.59 -15.00
N SER A 23 1.48 3.94 -16.20
CA SER A 23 2.47 3.12 -16.94
C SER A 23 3.90 3.65 -16.90
N ILE A 24 4.14 4.80 -16.26
CA ILE A 24 5.44 5.47 -16.24
C ILE A 24 6.23 5.15 -14.96
N GLY A 25 7.54 4.92 -15.12
CA GLY A 25 8.48 4.74 -14.02
C GLY A 25 8.31 3.41 -13.28
N LEU A 26 8.56 3.40 -11.97
CA LEU A 26 8.50 2.18 -11.16
C LEU A 26 7.13 1.49 -11.21
N MET A 27 6.03 2.24 -11.34
CA MET A 27 4.68 1.68 -11.46
C MET A 27 4.55 0.78 -12.70
N GLY A 28 4.97 1.26 -13.86
CA GLY A 28 4.94 0.49 -15.11
C GLY A 28 5.90 -0.69 -15.09
N LEU A 29 7.10 -0.51 -14.52
CA LEU A 29 8.08 -1.59 -14.41
C LEU A 29 7.58 -2.72 -13.52
N VAL A 30 6.98 -2.41 -12.37
CA VAL A 30 6.43 -3.44 -11.47
C VAL A 30 5.21 -4.10 -12.07
N SER A 31 4.29 -3.36 -12.69
CA SER A 31 3.11 -3.95 -13.33
C SER A 31 3.48 -4.91 -14.46
N GLN A 32 4.42 -4.52 -15.32
CA GLN A 32 4.94 -5.39 -16.39
C GLN A 32 5.64 -6.63 -15.82
N ALA A 33 6.49 -6.47 -14.81
CA ALA A 33 7.20 -7.60 -14.20
C ALA A 33 6.24 -8.63 -13.60
N VAL A 34 5.20 -8.18 -12.90
CA VAL A 34 4.16 -9.06 -12.32
C VAL A 34 3.36 -9.73 -13.42
N TYR A 35 2.89 -8.97 -14.41
CA TYR A 35 2.11 -9.50 -15.53
C TYR A 35 2.87 -10.54 -16.35
N HIS A 36 4.13 -10.26 -16.73
CA HIS A 36 4.98 -11.20 -17.45
C HIS A 36 5.39 -12.42 -16.60
N GLY A 37 5.37 -12.28 -15.27
CA GLY A 37 5.49 -13.39 -14.33
C GLY A 37 4.25 -14.30 -14.29
N GLY A 38 3.22 -14.03 -15.11
CA GLY A 38 2.00 -14.82 -15.18
C GLY A 38 1.02 -14.55 -14.04
N ARG A 39 1.16 -13.42 -13.36
CA ARG A 39 0.32 -13.01 -12.22
C ARG A 39 -0.70 -11.96 -12.62
N HIS A 40 -1.75 -11.84 -11.83
CA HIS A 40 -2.82 -10.89 -12.10
C HIS A 40 -2.39 -9.48 -11.70
N VAL A 41 -2.79 -8.49 -12.51
CA VAL A 41 -2.51 -7.07 -12.27
C VAL A 41 -3.82 -6.31 -12.41
N ILE A 42 -4.14 -5.48 -11.41
CA ILE A 42 -5.31 -4.60 -11.39
C ILE A 42 -4.84 -3.16 -11.19
N GLY A 43 -4.99 -2.33 -12.22
CA GLY A 43 -4.80 -0.88 -12.14
C GLY A 43 -6.11 -0.17 -11.80
N VAL A 44 -6.23 0.39 -10.60
CA VAL A 44 -7.32 1.30 -10.25
C VAL A 44 -6.90 2.70 -10.65
N ILE A 45 -7.72 3.43 -11.39
CA ILE A 45 -7.38 4.78 -11.87
C ILE A 45 -8.58 5.73 -11.81
N PRO A 46 -8.44 6.95 -11.25
CA PRO A 46 -9.49 7.95 -11.35
C PRO A 46 -9.73 8.35 -12.81
N LYS A 47 -10.99 8.49 -13.22
CA LYS A 47 -11.34 8.94 -14.58
C LYS A 47 -10.67 10.26 -14.97
N THR A 48 -10.44 11.15 -14.00
CA THR A 48 -9.74 12.44 -14.21
C THR A 48 -8.27 12.29 -14.56
N LEU A 49 -7.64 11.16 -14.23
CA LEU A 49 -6.23 10.86 -14.50
C LEU A 49 -6.04 9.91 -15.68
N MET A 50 -7.13 9.47 -16.34
CA MET A 50 -7.08 8.65 -17.54
C MET A 50 -6.69 9.46 -18.78
N THR A 51 -5.52 10.10 -18.76
CA THR A 51 -4.94 10.74 -19.95
C THR A 51 -3.98 9.78 -20.65
N PRO A 52 -3.81 9.88 -21.99
CA PRO A 52 -2.90 9.01 -22.73
C PRO A 52 -1.47 8.98 -22.18
N GLU A 53 -1.00 10.11 -21.63
CA GLU A 53 0.34 10.24 -21.06
C GLU A 53 0.51 9.46 -19.76
N ILE A 54 -0.54 9.37 -18.93
CA ILE A 54 -0.49 8.70 -17.63
C ILE A 54 -0.74 7.20 -17.80
N VAL A 55 -1.69 6.88 -18.67
CA VAL A 55 -2.18 5.52 -18.90
C VAL A 55 -1.18 4.72 -19.74
N GLY A 56 -0.67 5.27 -20.84
CA GLY A 56 0.22 4.56 -21.77
C GLY A 56 -0.27 3.14 -22.13
N GLU A 57 0.66 2.20 -22.29
CA GLU A 57 0.33 0.78 -22.45
C GLU A 57 0.19 0.10 -21.07
N MET A 58 -1.06 -0.08 -20.63
CA MET A 58 -1.37 -0.82 -19.41
C MET A 58 -1.37 -2.33 -19.64
N VAL A 59 -1.00 -3.08 -18.62
CA VAL A 59 -1.09 -4.54 -18.56
C VAL A 59 -2.08 -4.97 -17.50
N GLY A 60 -2.80 -6.07 -17.73
CA GLY A 60 -3.81 -6.58 -16.80
C GLY A 60 -5.16 -5.84 -16.87
N GLU A 61 -5.94 -5.96 -15.80
CA GLU A 61 -7.25 -5.34 -15.64
C GLU A 61 -7.10 -3.86 -15.24
N VAL A 62 -8.00 -3.01 -15.73
CA VAL A 62 -8.04 -1.59 -15.39
C VAL A 62 -9.43 -1.21 -14.89
N ARG A 63 -9.49 -0.65 -13.68
CA ARG A 63 -10.72 -0.24 -12.99
C ARG A 63 -10.80 1.27 -12.88
N PRO A 64 -11.62 1.93 -13.72
CA PRO A 64 -11.86 3.37 -13.60
C PRO A 64 -12.78 3.68 -12.41
N VAL A 65 -12.41 4.66 -11.59
CA VAL A 65 -13.21 5.15 -10.45
C VAL A 65 -13.56 6.63 -10.61
N ALA A 66 -14.55 7.12 -9.88
CA ALA A 66 -15.07 8.48 -10.09
C ALA A 66 -14.09 9.56 -9.61
N ASP A 67 -13.43 9.34 -8.47
CA ASP A 67 -12.60 10.33 -7.79
C ASP A 67 -11.45 9.71 -7.00
N MET A 68 -10.62 10.56 -6.40
CA MET A 68 -9.44 10.15 -5.62
C MET A 68 -9.79 9.40 -4.33
N HIS A 69 -10.95 9.66 -3.72
CA HIS A 69 -11.35 8.96 -2.49
C HIS A 69 -11.73 7.52 -2.81
N GLN A 70 -12.55 7.33 -3.84
CA GLN A 70 -12.89 5.98 -4.35
C GLN A 70 -11.66 5.22 -4.82
N TRP A 71 -10.67 5.92 -5.38
CA TRP A 71 -9.41 5.31 -5.80
C TRP A 71 -8.65 4.68 -4.65
N LYS A 72 -8.41 5.43 -3.57
CA LYS A 72 -7.68 4.94 -2.40
C LYS A 72 -8.48 3.86 -1.65
N ALA A 73 -9.79 4.06 -1.53
CA ALA A 73 -10.73 3.08 -1.00
C ALA A 73 -10.70 1.74 -1.74
N GLU A 74 -10.81 1.76 -3.08
CA GLU A 74 -10.83 0.54 -3.89
C GLU A 74 -9.47 -0.15 -3.87
N MET A 75 -8.36 0.60 -3.95
CA MET A 75 -7.02 0.02 -3.76
C MET A 75 -6.89 -0.66 -2.41
N ALA A 76 -7.32 -0.01 -1.32
CA ALA A 76 -7.27 -0.59 0.01
C ALA A 76 -8.16 -1.82 0.16
N ARG A 77 -9.38 -1.80 -0.39
CA ARG A 77 -10.33 -2.91 -0.36
C ARG A 77 -9.79 -4.14 -1.10
N LEU A 78 -9.20 -3.91 -2.28
CA LEU A 78 -8.61 -4.94 -3.13
C LEU A 78 -7.22 -5.37 -2.69
N SER A 79 -6.78 -5.13 -1.46
CA SER A 79 -5.41 -5.45 -1.05
C SER A 79 -5.35 -6.23 0.23
N ASP A 80 -4.39 -7.13 0.35
CA ASP A 80 -4.09 -7.83 1.60
C ASP A 80 -2.93 -7.19 2.36
N ALA A 81 -2.03 -6.51 1.64
CA ALA A 81 -0.87 -5.81 2.17
C ALA A 81 -0.58 -4.55 1.35
N PHE A 82 0.05 -3.57 1.99
CA PHE A 82 0.54 -2.34 1.35
C PHE A 82 2.06 -2.34 1.35
N ILE A 83 2.71 -1.94 0.25
CA ILE A 83 4.16 -1.88 0.12
C ILE A 83 4.57 -0.59 -0.60
N ALA A 84 5.23 0.32 0.09
CA ALA A 84 5.81 1.49 -0.58
C ALA A 84 7.19 1.15 -1.18
N LEU A 85 7.33 1.43 -2.48
CA LEU A 85 8.62 1.51 -3.17
C LEU A 85 9.11 2.96 -3.16
N PRO A 86 10.42 3.20 -3.35
CA PRO A 86 10.98 4.55 -3.46
C PRO A 86 10.14 5.45 -4.38
N GLY A 87 9.74 6.62 -3.88
CA GLY A 87 8.81 7.49 -4.56
C GLY A 87 8.68 8.85 -3.89
N GLY A 88 8.14 9.83 -4.62
CA GLY A 88 7.97 11.20 -4.13
C GLY A 88 6.74 11.39 -3.24
N TYR A 89 6.26 12.64 -3.15
CA TYR A 89 5.19 13.04 -2.23
C TYR A 89 3.91 12.21 -2.33
N GLY A 90 3.48 11.81 -3.52
CA GLY A 90 2.29 10.97 -3.66
C GLY A 90 2.44 9.62 -2.94
N THR A 91 3.62 9.01 -3.00
CA THR A 91 3.86 7.72 -2.32
C THR A 91 3.81 7.91 -0.82
N LEU A 92 4.37 9.02 -0.33
CA LEU A 92 4.38 9.34 1.08
C LEU A 92 2.98 9.67 1.61
N GLU A 93 2.16 10.39 0.84
CA GLU A 93 0.77 10.68 1.19
C GLU A 93 -0.05 9.39 1.36
N GLU A 94 0.00 8.51 0.37
CA GLU A 94 -0.71 7.22 0.41
C GLU A 94 -0.20 6.31 1.53
N LEU A 95 1.12 6.27 1.73
CA LEU A 95 1.76 5.50 2.80
C LEU A 95 1.28 5.97 4.18
N LEU A 96 1.33 7.28 4.44
CA LEU A 96 0.92 7.84 5.73
C LEU A 96 -0.58 7.67 5.97
N GLU A 97 -1.40 7.70 4.93
CA GLU A 97 -2.84 7.44 5.05
C GLU A 97 -3.12 6.00 5.49
N VAL A 98 -2.53 4.98 4.85
CA VAL A 98 -2.74 3.58 5.25
C VAL A 98 -2.14 3.27 6.63
N ILE A 99 -1.04 3.93 7.02
CA ILE A 99 -0.53 3.84 8.40
C ILE A 99 -1.54 4.42 9.38
N THR A 100 -2.12 5.57 9.06
CA THR A 100 -3.13 6.22 9.91
C THR A 100 -4.38 5.37 10.04
N TRP A 101 -4.85 4.75 8.96
CA TRP A 101 -5.99 3.83 9.00
C TRP A 101 -5.71 2.58 9.84
N ALA A 102 -4.52 1.99 9.73
CA ALA A 102 -4.10 0.90 10.60
C ALA A 102 -4.07 1.34 12.09
N GLN A 103 -3.53 2.52 12.37
CA GLN A 103 -3.48 3.08 13.73
C GLN A 103 -4.88 3.32 14.31
N LEU A 104 -5.84 3.73 13.49
CA LEU A 104 -7.24 3.92 13.89
C LEU A 104 -8.03 2.61 14.02
N GLY A 105 -7.46 1.47 13.59
CA GLY A 105 -8.15 0.17 13.58
C GLY A 105 -9.12 -0.01 12.42
N ILE A 106 -9.01 0.80 11.35
CA ILE A 106 -9.83 0.69 10.14
C ILE A 106 -9.44 -0.54 9.29
N HIS A 107 -8.19 -0.98 9.40
CA HIS A 107 -7.74 -2.25 8.84
C HIS A 107 -6.58 -2.83 9.66
N HIS A 108 -6.30 -4.12 9.42
CA HIS A 108 -5.20 -4.85 10.05
C HIS A 108 -4.14 -5.34 9.05
N LYS A 109 -4.23 -4.90 7.80
CA LYS A 109 -3.32 -5.25 6.70
C LYS A 109 -1.89 -4.75 6.99
N PRO A 110 -0.84 -5.56 6.77
CA PRO A 110 0.53 -5.14 6.99
C PRO A 110 0.96 -4.02 6.02
N VAL A 111 1.80 -3.10 6.51
CA VAL A 111 2.36 -1.99 5.74
C VAL A 111 3.88 -2.15 5.64
N GLY A 112 4.37 -2.35 4.42
CA GLY A 112 5.76 -2.61 4.09
C GLY A 112 6.47 -1.42 3.46
N LEU A 113 7.76 -1.24 3.75
CA LEU A 113 8.66 -0.33 3.05
C LEU A 113 9.79 -1.12 2.41
N LEU A 114 9.89 -1.06 1.07
CA LEU A 114 11.05 -1.61 0.36
C LEU A 114 12.18 -0.57 0.41
N ASN A 115 13.02 -0.68 1.44
CA ASN A 115 14.08 0.28 1.75
C ASN A 115 15.37 0.02 0.96
N VAL A 116 15.29 0.18 -0.36
CA VAL A 116 16.45 0.00 -1.26
C VAL A 116 17.50 1.07 -0.96
N GLU A 117 18.74 0.66 -0.72
CA GLU A 117 19.89 1.55 -0.48
C GLU A 117 19.67 2.61 0.62
N GLY A 118 18.80 2.33 1.60
CA GLY A 118 18.52 3.25 2.70
C GLY A 118 17.63 4.45 2.33
N TYR A 119 16.89 4.38 1.20
CA TYR A 119 16.00 5.45 0.74
C TYR A 119 15.05 5.99 1.83
N TYR A 120 14.53 5.12 2.69
CA TYR A 120 13.59 5.45 3.76
C TYR A 120 14.25 5.65 5.13
N ASP A 121 15.57 5.63 5.26
CA ASP A 121 16.27 5.70 6.56
C ASP A 121 15.91 6.99 7.33
N SER A 122 15.91 8.13 6.64
CA SER A 122 15.51 9.41 7.25
C SER A 122 14.04 9.43 7.69
N LEU A 123 13.13 8.81 6.92
CA LEU A 123 11.72 8.71 7.29
C LEU A 123 11.53 7.82 8.52
N LEU A 124 12.19 6.65 8.53
CA LEU A 124 12.16 5.74 9.67
C LEU A 124 12.72 6.40 10.92
N THR A 125 13.83 7.14 10.79
CA THR A 125 14.44 7.89 11.89
C THR A 125 13.50 8.97 12.43
N PHE A 126 12.82 9.71 11.55
CA PHE A 126 11.81 10.71 11.95
C PHE A 126 10.65 10.06 12.72
N ILE A 127 10.18 8.91 12.28
CA ILE A 127 9.10 8.17 12.95
C ILE A 127 9.58 7.65 14.31
N ASP A 128 10.81 7.12 14.40
CA ASP A 128 11.40 6.69 15.68
C ASP A 128 11.49 7.85 16.68
N GLN A 129 11.92 9.03 16.22
CA GLN A 129 11.93 10.23 17.06
C GLN A 129 10.52 10.64 17.50
N ALA A 130 9.52 10.57 16.63
CA ALA A 130 8.13 10.87 16.99
C ALA A 130 7.57 9.89 18.05
N VAL A 131 8.07 8.65 18.09
CA VAL A 131 7.76 7.70 19.16
C VAL A 131 8.44 8.11 20.47
N GLU A 132 9.72 8.48 20.42
CA GLU A 132 10.49 8.92 21.60
C GLU A 132 9.88 10.18 22.25
N GLU A 133 9.43 11.13 21.43
CA GLU A 133 8.75 12.36 21.87
C GLU A 133 7.28 12.14 22.26
N GLY A 134 6.75 10.92 22.13
CA GLY A 134 5.40 10.55 22.56
C GLY A 134 4.27 10.97 21.62
N PHE A 135 4.57 11.41 20.39
CA PHE A 135 3.56 11.70 19.37
C PHE A 135 3.00 10.42 18.71
N ILE A 136 3.77 9.34 18.70
CA ILE A 136 3.36 8.03 18.18
C ILE A 136 3.46 6.99 19.29
N ASN A 137 2.38 6.22 19.49
CA ASN A 137 2.40 5.12 20.44
C ASN A 137 3.43 4.04 20.00
N PRO A 138 4.31 3.54 20.89
CA PRO A 138 5.27 2.48 20.55
C PRO A 138 4.66 1.23 19.89
N ALA A 139 3.39 0.91 20.16
CA ALA A 139 2.67 -0.15 19.46
C ALA A 139 2.37 0.20 17.99
N ALA A 140 1.93 1.44 17.72
CA ALA A 140 1.67 1.93 16.37
C ALA A 140 2.94 1.97 15.50
N ARG A 141 4.12 2.14 16.11
CA ARG A 141 5.40 2.05 15.39
C ARG A 141 5.60 0.72 14.65
N ARG A 142 4.99 -0.36 15.15
CA ARG A 142 5.08 -1.72 14.59
C ARG A 142 4.23 -1.93 13.34
N ILE A 143 3.34 -0.98 13.00
CA ILE A 143 2.57 -0.99 11.75
C ILE A 143 3.51 -1.08 10.54
N ILE A 144 4.65 -0.38 10.61
CA ILE A 144 5.60 -0.27 9.51
C ILE A 144 6.65 -1.38 9.59
N VAL A 145 6.68 -2.22 8.56
CA VAL A 145 7.69 -3.26 8.35
C VAL A 145 8.64 -2.81 7.24
N SER A 146 9.94 -2.69 7.51
CA SER A 146 10.92 -2.34 6.46
C SER A 146 11.91 -3.48 6.18
N ALA A 147 12.35 -3.59 4.94
CA ALA A 147 13.44 -4.46 4.53
C ALA A 147 14.13 -3.95 3.26
N PRO A 148 15.44 -4.25 3.07
CA PRO A 148 16.20 -3.75 1.93
C PRO A 148 15.95 -4.50 0.62
N THR A 149 15.29 -5.67 0.67
CA THR A 149 14.99 -6.49 -0.50
C THR A 149 13.56 -7.00 -0.46
N ALA A 150 12.97 -7.20 -1.64
CA ALA A 150 11.59 -7.68 -1.77
C ALA A 150 11.39 -9.02 -1.06
N HIS A 151 12.32 -9.96 -1.23
CA HIS A 151 12.26 -11.27 -0.57
C HIS A 151 12.20 -11.16 0.96
N LYS A 152 13.11 -10.39 1.56
CA LYS A 152 13.12 -10.16 3.02
C LYS A 152 11.88 -9.41 3.50
N LEU A 153 11.35 -8.50 2.68
CA LEU A 153 10.13 -7.79 3.00
C LEU A 153 8.96 -8.77 3.07
N MET A 154 8.79 -9.61 2.05
CA MET A 154 7.73 -10.62 2.01
C MET A 154 7.79 -11.58 3.19
N GLU A 155 8.97 -12.11 3.53
CA GLU A 155 9.15 -12.98 4.70
C GLU A 155 8.71 -12.32 6.02
N LYS A 156 8.89 -11.00 6.15
CA LYS A 156 8.45 -10.25 7.33
C LYS A 156 6.95 -9.98 7.31
N LEU A 157 6.39 -9.65 6.14
CA LEU A 157 4.95 -9.38 5.98
C LEU A 157 4.12 -10.65 6.22
N GLU A 158 4.57 -11.82 5.78
CA GLU A 158 3.89 -13.11 6.03
C GLU A 158 3.84 -13.47 7.52
N LYS A 159 4.79 -12.99 8.32
CA LYS A 159 4.88 -13.21 9.77
C LYS A 159 4.25 -12.08 10.57
N TYR A 160 3.71 -11.06 9.90
CA TYR A 160 3.14 -9.91 10.56
C TYR A 160 1.88 -10.29 11.34
N VAL A 161 1.84 -9.88 12.60
CA VAL A 161 0.67 -10.01 13.46
C VAL A 161 0.27 -8.61 13.90
N PRO A 162 -0.97 -8.15 13.60
CA PRO A 162 -1.45 -6.85 14.05
C PRO A 162 -1.45 -6.79 15.58
N TYR A 163 -0.81 -5.77 16.15
CA TYR A 163 -0.78 -5.57 17.61
C TYR A 163 -0.80 -4.07 17.94
N TYR A 164 -1.99 -3.53 18.15
CA TYR A 164 -2.20 -2.17 18.66
C TYR A 164 -3.55 -2.09 19.38
N ASP A 165 -3.61 -1.34 20.49
CA ASP A 165 -4.84 -1.06 21.22
C ASP A 165 -5.80 -0.27 20.33
N MET A 166 -7.02 -0.78 20.13
CA MET A 166 -8.03 -0.16 19.28
C MET A 166 -8.44 1.20 19.86
N VAL A 167 -8.20 2.27 19.10
CA VAL A 167 -8.67 3.62 19.47
C VAL A 167 -10.13 3.82 19.06
N ALA A 168 -10.55 3.26 17.93
CA ALA A 168 -11.93 3.35 17.44
C ALA A 168 -12.54 1.94 17.27
N THR A 169 -13.48 1.58 18.14
CA THR A 169 -14.31 0.40 17.94
C THR A 169 -15.43 0.74 16.93
N GLY A 170 -15.47 0.08 15.77
CA GLY A 170 -16.61 0.16 14.84
C GLY A 170 -16.39 0.92 13.52
N LEU A 171 -15.14 1.16 13.08
CA LEU A 171 -14.81 1.76 11.78
C LEU A 171 -14.35 0.72 10.73
N ASP A 172 -14.72 -0.54 10.90
CA ASP A 172 -14.27 -1.62 10.03
C ASP A 172 -14.91 -1.50 8.64
N TRP A 173 -14.08 -1.67 7.60
CA TRP A 173 -14.48 -1.59 6.19
C TRP A 173 -15.57 -2.59 5.79
N GLU A 174 -15.78 -3.63 6.60
CA GLU A 174 -16.78 -4.68 6.37
C GLU A 174 -18.20 -4.32 6.83
N THR A 175 -18.38 -3.23 7.58
CA THR A 175 -19.67 -2.95 8.26
C THR A 175 -20.77 -2.40 7.35
N ASP A 176 -20.47 -1.94 6.13
CA ASP A 176 -21.48 -1.45 5.18
C ASP A 176 -22.24 -2.56 4.41
N ARG A 177 -22.11 -3.84 4.82
CA ARG A 177 -22.80 -4.96 4.16
C ARG A 177 -24.12 -5.41 4.78
N LEU A 178 -24.67 -4.71 5.77
CA LEU A 178 -25.93 -5.13 6.39
C LEU A 178 -26.81 -3.96 6.83
N GLU A 179 -27.22 -3.04 5.94
CA GLU A 179 -28.50 -2.33 6.11
C GLU A 179 -29.17 -2.05 4.75
N PHE A 180 -30.25 -2.81 4.50
CA PHE A 180 -31.31 -2.74 3.47
C PHE A 180 -31.01 -3.09 2.00
#